data_AF-A0A7W1MQF9-F1
#
_entry.id   AF-A0A7W1MQF9-F1
#
_cell.length_a   1.000
_cell.length_b   1.000
_cell.length_c   1.000
_cell.angle_alpha   90.00
_cell.angle_beta   90.00
_cell.angle_gamma   90.00
#
_symmetry.space_group_name_H-M   'P 1'
#
loop_
_entity.id
_entity.type
_entity.pdbx_description
1 polymer ?
#
loop_
_entity_poly.entity_id
_entity_poly.type
_entity_poly.pdbx_seq_one_letter_code
_entity_poly.pdbx_strand_id
1 'polypeptide(L)'
;MMHLFCVGISHHTAKVETRERFAGHAEIDRTLRAEAGCSEALLLTTCNRVEVYAAAAEAVPTERIAHCLLTAGDSLGEEVEAFYRHEAQQCVQHLFRVASGLDSMVIGETEILGQAKKAYAAARESGAAGPYLHRLFQRAFRVAKQVRTRTEITRGAVSVGSVAVDLAEQIFGNFETRKVLLLGAGEASERTARALFKRGVRDLRVSNRSLERAEALATLVGGRPVAMENWESQCREVDILISSTASPTPLLTREKLSPLLHDRLDRPLFIIDIAVPRDVAPDVNEMEGVYLYDIDSLQSIAQQSLAQRRQQISAGEEIIAGHVDEFSGWFTSPRARVMQSALELRPSES
;
A
#
# COMPACT_ATOMS: atom_id res chain seq x y z
N MET A 1 12.24 -19.71 24.88
CA MET A 1 12.45 -18.29 24.48
C MET A 1 11.57 -18.06 23.28
N MET A 2 10.75 -17.00 23.24
CA MET A 2 9.89 -16.75 22.08
C MET A 2 10.70 -16.40 20.83
N HIS A 3 10.31 -16.97 19.70
CA HIS A 3 10.79 -16.64 18.38
C HIS A 3 9.92 -15.51 17.82
N LEU A 4 10.52 -14.33 17.61
CA LEU A 4 9.86 -13.20 16.98
C LEU A 4 10.31 -13.11 15.53
N PHE A 5 9.38 -13.16 14.57
CA PHE A 5 9.72 -13.20 13.16
C PHE A 5 8.71 -12.45 12.29
N CYS A 6 9.14 -12.14 11.07
CA CYS A 6 8.30 -11.64 9.98
C CYS A 6 8.48 -12.56 8.77
N VAL A 7 7.38 -12.99 8.16
CA VAL A 7 7.36 -13.68 6.87
C VAL A 7 6.48 -12.88 5.94
N GLY A 8 6.96 -12.59 4.74
CA GLY A 8 6.16 -11.80 3.81
C GLY A 8 6.62 -11.87 2.37
N ILE A 9 5.79 -11.27 1.52
CA ILE A 9 6.02 -11.07 0.09
C ILE A 9 5.82 -9.58 -0.21
N SER A 10 6.64 -9.01 -1.09
CA SER A 10 6.60 -7.57 -1.38
C SER A 10 6.83 -7.28 -2.84
N HIS A 11 6.64 -6.02 -3.25
CA HIS A 11 6.96 -5.55 -4.60
C HIS A 11 8.42 -5.78 -5.01
N HIS A 12 9.34 -5.98 -4.06
CA HIS A 12 10.72 -6.33 -4.36
C HIS A 12 10.90 -7.79 -4.76
N THR A 13 10.02 -8.68 -4.29
CA THR A 13 10.19 -10.14 -4.47
C THR A 13 9.16 -10.74 -5.41
N ALA A 14 8.02 -10.08 -5.63
CA ALA A 14 6.98 -10.59 -6.51
C ALA A 14 6.15 -9.49 -7.16
N LYS A 15 5.57 -9.83 -8.31
CA LYS A 15 4.60 -8.98 -9.01
C LYS A 15 3.28 -8.92 -8.26
N VAL A 16 2.41 -7.98 -8.65
CA VAL A 16 1.10 -7.79 -8.01
C VAL A 16 0.24 -9.05 -8.05
N GLU A 17 0.24 -9.78 -9.16
CA GLU A 17 -0.60 -10.96 -9.37
C GLU A 17 -0.27 -12.08 -8.35
N THR A 18 1.01 -12.25 -8.03
CA THR A 18 1.45 -13.21 -7.02
C THR A 18 1.02 -12.77 -5.62
N ARG A 19 1.12 -11.48 -5.29
CA ARG A 19 0.82 -10.96 -3.95
C ARG A 19 -0.67 -11.01 -3.62
N GLU A 20 -1.54 -10.78 -4.61
CA GLU A 20 -2.99 -10.80 -4.43
C GLU A 20 -3.50 -12.15 -3.90
N ARG A 21 -2.88 -13.25 -4.33
CA ARG A 21 -3.20 -14.62 -3.87
C ARG A 21 -2.93 -14.85 -2.37
N PHE A 22 -2.06 -14.05 -1.78
CA PHE A 22 -1.66 -14.15 -0.37
C PHE A 22 -2.22 -13.02 0.49
N ALA A 23 -3.15 -12.20 -0.01
CA ALA A 23 -3.68 -11.04 0.72
C ALA A 23 -4.32 -11.38 2.09
N GLY A 24 -4.56 -12.66 2.36
CA GLY A 24 -5.15 -13.20 3.58
C GLY A 24 -6.68 -13.21 3.52
N HIS A 25 -7.29 -13.73 4.58
CA HIS A 25 -8.74 -13.84 4.71
C HIS A 25 -9.20 -13.41 6.12
N ALA A 26 -10.51 -13.26 6.33
CA ALA A 26 -11.07 -12.68 7.55
C ALA A 26 -10.71 -13.44 8.85
N GLU A 27 -10.31 -14.71 8.75
CA GLU A 27 -9.97 -15.56 9.90
C GLU A 27 -8.47 -15.83 10.04
N ILE A 28 -7.63 -15.15 9.27
CA ILE A 28 -6.19 -15.44 9.17
C ILE A 28 -5.46 -15.43 10.53
N ASP A 29 -5.80 -14.48 11.41
CA ASP A 29 -5.23 -14.40 12.76
C ASP A 29 -5.55 -15.65 13.61
N ARG A 30 -6.70 -16.30 13.37
CA ARG A 30 -7.08 -17.55 14.03
C ARG A 30 -6.34 -18.72 13.41
N THR A 31 -6.31 -18.78 12.08
CA THR A 31 -5.59 -19.82 11.30
C THR A 31 -4.10 -19.85 11.65
N LEU A 32 -3.43 -18.70 11.69
CA LEU A 32 -2.01 -18.61 12.05
C LEU A 32 -1.72 -19.09 13.48
N ARG A 33 -2.65 -18.87 14.43
CA ARG A 33 -2.48 -19.34 15.80
C ARG A 33 -2.76 -20.83 15.94
N ALA A 34 -3.85 -21.31 15.34
CA ALA A 34 -4.30 -22.69 15.46
C ALA A 34 -3.48 -23.67 14.61
N GLU A 35 -3.16 -23.31 13.37
CA GLU A 35 -2.53 -24.21 12.39
C GLU A 35 -1.03 -23.99 12.27
N ALA A 36 -0.57 -22.73 12.31
CA ALA A 36 0.86 -22.44 12.21
C ALA A 36 1.60 -22.56 13.56
N GLY A 37 0.88 -22.56 14.68
CA GLY A 37 1.46 -22.64 16.03
C GLY A 37 1.99 -21.29 16.55
N CYS A 38 1.51 -20.17 16.01
CA CYS A 38 1.88 -18.85 16.50
C CYS A 38 1.17 -18.55 17.83
N SER A 39 1.90 -18.06 18.83
CA SER A 39 1.30 -17.56 20.08
C SER A 39 0.65 -16.19 19.88
N GLU A 40 1.27 -15.36 19.05
CA GLU A 40 0.76 -14.06 18.60
C GLU A 40 0.97 -13.95 17.10
N ALA A 41 0.01 -13.37 16.37
CA ALA A 41 0.11 -13.18 14.92
C ALA A 41 -0.65 -11.92 14.49
N LEU A 42 -0.11 -11.21 13.51
CA LEU A 42 -0.72 -10.02 12.92
C LEU A 42 -0.39 -9.99 11.43
N LEU A 43 -1.42 -9.86 10.60
CA LEU A 43 -1.28 -9.67 9.16
C LEU A 43 -1.29 -8.17 8.78
N LEU A 44 -0.27 -7.75 8.05
CA LEU A 44 -0.19 -6.44 7.38
C LEU A 44 -0.30 -6.63 5.88
N THR A 45 -1.47 -6.30 5.33
CA THR A 45 -1.73 -6.31 3.89
C THR A 45 -1.85 -4.90 3.36
N THR A 46 -1.13 -4.62 2.28
CA THR A 46 -1.11 -3.35 1.55
C THR A 46 -1.03 -3.63 0.05
N CYS A 47 -1.11 -2.61 -0.80
CA CYS A 47 -0.84 -2.76 -2.23
C CYS A 47 0.62 -3.19 -2.53
N ASN A 48 1.55 -2.99 -1.58
CA ASN A 48 2.98 -3.19 -1.80
C ASN A 48 3.58 -4.42 -1.11
N ARG A 49 2.84 -5.02 -0.16
CA ARG A 49 3.31 -6.13 0.66
C ARG A 49 2.18 -6.84 1.39
N VAL A 50 2.41 -8.12 1.63
CA VAL A 50 1.67 -8.97 2.57
C VAL A 50 2.70 -9.50 3.57
N GLU A 51 2.54 -9.21 4.85
CA GLU A 51 3.48 -9.58 5.90
C GLU A 51 2.76 -10.13 7.13
N VAL A 52 3.25 -11.26 7.64
CA VAL A 52 2.85 -11.81 8.94
C VAL A 52 3.95 -11.52 9.94
N TYR A 53 3.61 -10.75 10.97
CA TYR A 53 4.43 -10.56 12.16
C TYR A 53 3.92 -11.49 13.25
N ALA A 54 4.80 -12.34 13.79
CA ALA A 54 4.39 -13.37 14.74
C ALA A 54 5.42 -13.61 15.84
N ALA A 55 4.91 -14.10 16.98
CA ALA A 55 5.68 -14.65 18.08
C ALA A 55 5.27 -16.10 18.31
N ALA A 56 6.23 -17.03 18.40
CA ALA A 56 5.96 -18.45 18.57
C ALA A 56 6.94 -19.12 19.56
N ALA A 57 6.49 -20.19 20.23
CA ALA A 57 7.30 -21.02 21.13
C ALA A 57 8.37 -21.81 20.41
N GLU A 58 8.04 -22.26 19.21
CA GLU A 58 8.91 -23.05 18.36
C GLU A 58 9.14 -22.33 17.04
N ALA A 59 10.18 -22.75 16.31
CA ALA A 59 10.44 -22.24 14.98
C ALA A 59 9.31 -22.68 14.02
N VAL A 60 8.68 -21.70 13.37
CA VAL A 60 7.60 -21.94 12.39
C VAL A 60 8.16 -21.76 10.97
N PRO A 61 8.12 -22.80 10.11
CA PRO A 61 8.61 -22.72 8.73
C PRO A 61 7.86 -21.68 7.88
N THR A 62 8.54 -21.09 6.91
CA THR A 62 7.96 -20.10 5.97
C THR A 62 6.80 -20.71 5.18
N GLU A 63 6.94 -21.95 4.73
CA GLU A 63 5.96 -22.71 3.97
C GLU A 63 4.63 -22.82 4.72
N ARG A 64 4.69 -23.00 6.05
CA ARG A 64 3.51 -23.11 6.89
C ARG A 64 2.76 -21.79 6.98
N ILE A 65 3.48 -20.68 7.12
CA ILE A 65 2.87 -19.34 7.10
C ILE A 65 2.27 -19.03 5.73
N ALA A 66 3.01 -19.31 4.65
CA ALA A 66 2.55 -19.10 3.28
C ALA A 66 1.29 -19.92 2.99
N HIS A 67 1.22 -21.17 3.46
CA HIS A 67 0.03 -22.01 3.34
C HIS A 67 -1.18 -21.40 4.06
N CYS A 68 -1.01 -20.90 5.28
CA CYS A 68 -2.10 -20.23 6.00
C CYS A 68 -2.62 -18.97 5.28
N LEU A 69 -1.77 -18.28 4.51
CA LEU A 69 -2.15 -17.06 3.79
C LEU A 69 -2.93 -17.32 2.50
N LEU A 70 -2.90 -18.54 1.96
CA LEU A 70 -3.61 -18.88 0.73
C LEU A 70 -5.12 -18.74 0.90
N THR A 71 -5.78 -18.18 -0.11
CA THR A 71 -7.23 -18.23 -0.23
C THR A 71 -7.70 -19.64 -0.63
N ALA A 72 -8.88 -20.04 -0.16
CA ALA A 72 -9.43 -21.36 -0.42
C ALA A 72 -9.52 -21.65 -1.94
N GLY A 73 -8.89 -22.74 -2.38
CA GLY A 73 -8.85 -23.17 -3.79
C GLY A 73 -7.47 -23.04 -4.46
N ASP A 74 -6.55 -22.30 -3.85
CA ASP A 74 -5.17 -22.19 -4.34
C ASP A 74 -4.26 -23.26 -3.74
N SER A 75 -3.34 -23.78 -4.56
CA SER A 75 -2.25 -24.64 -4.12
C SER A 75 -0.95 -23.86 -4.01
N LEU A 76 -0.14 -24.17 -2.99
CA LEU A 76 1.21 -23.65 -2.84
C LEU A 76 2.12 -24.26 -3.93
N GLY A 77 2.64 -23.44 -4.85
CA GLY A 77 3.58 -23.85 -5.90
C GLY A 77 4.99 -23.29 -5.65
N GLU A 78 5.70 -22.94 -6.72
CA GLU A 78 7.04 -22.32 -6.66
C GLU A 78 7.04 -20.91 -6.03
N GLU A 79 5.86 -20.30 -5.82
CA GLU A 79 5.73 -18.94 -5.30
C GLU A 79 6.22 -18.78 -3.85
N VAL A 80 6.41 -19.88 -3.11
CA VAL A 80 7.04 -19.86 -1.78
C VAL A 80 8.43 -19.24 -1.82
N GLU A 81 9.17 -19.41 -2.91
CA GLU A 81 10.52 -18.85 -3.08
C GLU A 81 10.52 -17.32 -3.09
N ALA A 82 9.37 -16.69 -3.39
CA ALA A 82 9.22 -15.24 -3.35
C ALA A 82 9.02 -14.67 -1.93
N PHE A 83 8.83 -15.53 -0.92
CA PHE A 83 8.72 -15.11 0.47
C PHE A 83 10.10 -14.84 1.07
N TYR A 84 10.23 -13.69 1.73
CA TYR A 84 11.37 -13.40 2.59
C TYR A 84 11.00 -13.66 4.05
N ARG A 85 12.04 -13.95 4.85
CA ARG A 85 11.93 -14.16 6.29
C ARG A 85 12.93 -13.29 7.03
N HIS A 86 12.45 -12.62 8.07
CA HIS A 86 13.27 -11.86 9.00
C HIS A 86 13.08 -12.38 10.42
N GLU A 87 14.18 -12.63 11.12
CA GLU A 87 14.21 -13.20 12.46
C GLU A 87 14.70 -12.19 13.48
N ALA A 88 14.12 -12.24 14.68
CA ALA A 88 14.52 -11.47 15.85
C ALA A 88 14.81 -9.98 15.53
N GLN A 89 16.08 -9.57 15.62
CA GLN A 89 16.50 -8.19 15.36
C GLN A 89 16.15 -7.70 13.95
N GLN A 90 16.25 -8.57 12.95
CA GLN A 90 15.89 -8.23 11.57
C GLN A 90 14.40 -7.98 11.42
N CYS A 91 13.54 -8.76 12.11
CA CYS A 91 12.09 -8.54 12.14
C CYS A 91 11.76 -7.15 12.72
N VAL A 92 12.43 -6.79 13.82
CA VAL A 92 12.26 -5.49 14.48
C VAL A 92 12.69 -4.35 13.57
N GLN A 93 13.89 -4.45 12.98
CA GLN A 93 14.42 -3.46 12.06
C GLN A 93 13.51 -3.29 10.84
N HIS A 94 13.05 -4.40 10.27
CA HIS A 94 12.15 -4.42 9.13
C HIS A 94 10.86 -3.67 9.42
N LEU A 95 10.16 -4.01 10.51
CA LEU A 95 8.93 -3.29 10.87
C LEU A 95 9.18 -1.79 11.09
N PHE A 96 10.29 -1.42 11.71
CA PHE A 96 10.60 -0.01 11.96
C PHE A 96 10.86 0.74 10.64
N ARG A 97 11.52 0.12 9.67
CA ARG A 97 11.71 0.65 8.32
C ARG A 97 10.38 0.78 7.58
N VAL A 98 9.57 -0.28 7.58
CA VAL A 98 8.23 -0.30 6.97
C VAL A 98 7.33 0.78 7.57
N ALA A 99 7.17 0.83 8.89
CA ALA A 99 6.32 1.82 9.56
C ALA A 99 6.81 3.27 9.36
N SER A 100 8.12 3.46 9.15
CA SER A 100 8.72 4.77 8.86
C SER A 100 8.62 5.17 7.39
N GLY A 101 8.18 4.27 6.51
CA GLY A 101 8.11 4.49 5.06
C GLY A 101 9.47 4.41 4.37
N LEU A 102 10.53 3.91 5.02
CA LEU A 102 11.86 3.75 4.42
C LEU A 102 11.96 2.51 3.53
N ASP A 103 11.08 1.54 3.79
CA ASP A 103 10.91 0.34 2.96
C ASP A 103 9.62 0.42 2.13
N SER A 104 9.18 1.63 1.79
CA SER A 104 8.03 1.82 0.92
C SER A 104 8.49 2.12 -0.49
N MET A 105 7.72 1.65 -1.47
CA MET A 105 7.94 1.88 -2.89
C MET A 105 8.08 3.38 -3.20
N VAL A 106 7.28 4.21 -2.52
CA VAL A 106 7.51 5.64 -2.37
C VAL A 106 8.15 5.88 -0.99
N ILE A 107 9.46 6.09 -0.96
CA ILE A 107 10.18 6.36 0.29
C ILE A 107 9.60 7.61 0.97
N GLY A 108 9.28 7.48 2.26
CA GLY A 108 8.77 8.55 3.11
C GLY A 108 7.25 8.76 3.08
N GLU A 109 6.50 7.91 2.37
CA GLU A 109 5.03 7.96 2.39
C GLU A 109 4.47 7.72 3.80
N THR A 110 3.27 8.27 4.04
CA THR A 110 2.66 8.27 5.38
C THR A 110 1.56 7.24 5.60
N GLU A 111 1.08 6.64 4.52
CA GLU A 111 -0.04 5.70 4.45
C GLU A 111 0.27 4.35 5.11
N ILE A 112 1.47 3.79 4.92
CA ILE A 112 1.86 2.50 5.54
C ILE A 112 1.75 2.54 7.06
N LEU A 113 2.06 3.68 7.70
CA LEU A 113 1.89 3.84 9.14
C LEU A 113 0.41 3.77 9.54
N GLY A 114 -0.47 4.34 8.72
CA GLY A 114 -1.91 4.26 8.92
C GLY A 114 -2.42 2.83 8.78
N GLN A 115 -1.97 2.11 7.75
CA GLN A 115 -2.30 0.70 7.51
C GLN A 115 -1.78 -0.20 8.64
N ALA A 116 -0.53 -0.03 9.07
CA ALA A 116 0.06 -0.75 10.19
C ALA A 116 -0.69 -0.51 11.51
N LYS A 117 -1.17 0.72 11.76
CA LYS A 117 -2.02 1.03 12.92
C LYS A 117 -3.37 0.32 12.86
N LYS A 118 -3.99 0.27 11.69
CA LYS A 118 -5.27 -0.44 11.49
C LYS A 118 -5.10 -1.95 11.70
N ALA A 119 -4.08 -2.55 11.08
CA ALA A 119 -3.74 -3.97 11.26
C ALA A 119 -3.49 -4.31 12.74
N TYR A 120 -2.71 -3.49 13.43
CA TYR A 120 -2.47 -3.64 14.87
C TYR A 120 -3.74 -3.48 15.72
N ALA A 121 -4.62 -2.52 15.39
CA ALA A 121 -5.86 -2.35 16.13
C ALA A 121 -6.77 -3.59 15.99
N ALA A 122 -6.94 -4.10 14.78
CA ALA A 122 -7.70 -5.31 14.49
C ALA A 122 -7.14 -6.54 15.24
N ALA A 123 -5.82 -6.76 15.16
CA ALA A 123 -5.17 -7.86 15.86
C ALA A 123 -5.26 -7.73 17.39
N ARG A 124 -5.30 -6.51 17.93
CA ARG A 124 -5.50 -6.28 19.36
C ARG A 124 -6.94 -6.59 19.78
N GLU A 125 -7.93 -6.22 18.97
CA GLU A 125 -9.34 -6.50 19.21
C GLU A 125 -9.65 -8.01 19.15
N SER A 126 -9.00 -8.74 18.25
CA SER A 126 -9.12 -10.20 18.13
C SER A 126 -8.29 -11.01 19.15
N GLY A 127 -7.49 -10.32 19.98
CA GLY A 127 -6.55 -10.94 20.92
C GLY A 127 -5.37 -11.65 20.25
N ALA A 128 -5.15 -11.43 18.96
CA ALA A 128 -4.03 -12.00 18.20
C ALA A 128 -2.71 -11.24 18.43
N ALA A 129 -2.78 -9.94 18.77
CA ALA A 129 -1.65 -9.14 19.22
C ALA A 129 -1.53 -9.21 20.75
N GLY A 130 -0.70 -10.14 21.23
CA GLY A 130 -0.34 -10.23 22.64
C GLY A 130 0.76 -9.22 23.03
N PRO A 131 1.37 -9.38 24.21
CA PRO A 131 2.32 -8.41 24.74
C PRO A 131 3.61 -8.25 23.91
N TYR A 132 4.04 -9.26 23.14
CA TYR A 132 5.24 -9.14 22.30
C TYR A 132 4.98 -8.24 21.08
N LEU A 133 3.95 -8.55 20.29
CA LEU A 133 3.54 -7.75 19.15
C LEU A 133 3.02 -6.38 19.57
N HIS A 134 2.31 -6.28 20.69
CA HIS A 134 1.90 -4.99 21.26
C HIS A 134 3.10 -4.07 21.45
N ARG A 135 4.14 -4.54 22.14
CA ARG A 135 5.32 -3.72 22.42
C ARG A 135 6.10 -3.40 21.15
N LEU A 136 6.23 -4.36 20.23
CA LEU A 136 6.88 -4.18 18.94
C LEU A 136 6.20 -3.06 18.12
N PHE A 137 4.89 -3.12 17.94
CA PHE A 137 4.15 -2.13 17.15
C PHE A 137 4.08 -0.75 17.82
N GLN A 138 3.90 -0.69 19.14
CA GLN A 138 3.96 0.59 19.86
C GLN A 138 5.32 1.27 19.70
N ARG A 139 6.40 0.47 19.70
CA ARG A 139 7.75 0.98 19.44
C ARG A 139 7.89 1.44 18.00
N ALA A 140 7.44 0.65 17.02
CA ALA A 140 7.45 1.02 15.60
C ALA A 140 6.75 2.36 15.34
N PHE A 141 5.59 2.60 15.95
CA PHE A 141 4.88 3.88 15.79
C PHE A 141 5.64 5.07 16.38
N ARG A 142 6.38 4.87 17.48
CA ARG A 142 7.25 5.89 18.06
C ARG A 142 8.45 6.17 17.17
N VAL A 143 9.09 5.13 16.63
CA VAL A 143 10.22 5.25 15.69
C VAL A 143 9.77 6.00 14.45
N ALA A 144 8.65 5.60 13.84
CA ALA A 144 8.08 6.28 12.68
C ALA A 144 7.82 7.76 12.94
N LYS A 145 7.28 8.11 14.11
CA LYS A 145 7.10 9.52 14.50
C LYS A 145 8.45 10.25 14.60
N GLN A 146 9.44 9.63 15.24
CA GLN A 146 10.75 10.23 15.45
C GLN A 146 11.51 10.44 14.13
N VAL A 147 11.52 9.45 13.24
CA VAL A 147 12.10 9.55 11.89
C VAL A 147 11.44 10.72 11.13
N ARG A 148 10.11 10.81 11.14
CA ARG A 148 9.39 11.90 10.44
C ARG A 148 9.65 13.29 11.01
N THR A 149 9.87 13.42 12.30
CA THR A 149 10.11 14.71 12.95
C THR A 149 11.58 15.15 12.85
N ARG A 150 12.52 14.19 12.78
CA ARG A 150 13.96 14.47 12.80
C ARG A 150 14.64 14.38 11.44
N THR A 151 13.93 13.90 10.42
CA THR A 151 14.44 13.82 9.05
C THR A 151 13.49 14.54 8.11
N GLU A 152 14.00 14.92 6.96
CA GLU A 152 13.19 15.44 5.86
C GLU A 152 12.66 14.32 4.95
N ILE A 153 12.59 13.08 5.43
CA ILE A 153 12.18 11.93 4.62
C ILE A 153 10.77 12.09 4.04
N THR A 154 9.89 12.81 4.74
CA THR A 154 8.52 13.13 4.30
C THR A 154 8.44 14.39 3.45
N ARG A 155 9.51 15.19 3.39
CA ARG A 155 9.56 16.44 2.63
C ARG A 155 9.63 16.08 1.16
N GLY A 156 8.52 16.30 0.46
CA GLY A 156 8.35 15.78 -0.89
C GLY A 156 8.11 14.27 -0.94
N ALA A 157 7.50 13.67 0.10
CA ALA A 157 6.85 12.36 -0.02
C ALA A 157 5.70 12.50 -1.03
N VAL A 158 6.03 12.26 -2.29
CA VAL A 158 5.13 12.42 -3.42
C VAL A 158 4.12 11.28 -3.32
N SER A 159 2.89 11.55 -2.89
CA SER A 159 1.82 10.56 -3.03
C SER A 159 1.73 10.16 -4.50
N VAL A 160 1.33 8.92 -4.79
CA VAL A 160 1.14 8.45 -6.17
C VAL A 160 0.27 9.43 -6.96
N GLY A 161 -0.78 9.95 -6.32
CA GLY A 161 -1.61 11.03 -6.86
C GLY A 161 -0.88 12.33 -7.16
N SER A 162 0.09 12.77 -6.34
CA SER A 162 0.90 13.94 -6.69
C SER A 162 1.91 13.66 -7.82
N VAL A 163 2.51 12.46 -7.88
CA VAL A 163 3.42 12.07 -8.98
C VAL A 163 2.68 12.05 -10.30
N ALA A 164 1.48 11.45 -10.28
CA ALA A 164 0.56 11.41 -11.41
C ALA A 164 0.31 12.81 -11.99
N VAL A 165 0.11 13.78 -11.10
CA VAL A 165 -0.16 15.16 -11.52
C VAL A 165 1.11 15.88 -11.97
N ASP A 166 2.27 15.66 -11.32
CA ASP A 166 3.56 16.18 -11.79
C ASP A 166 3.89 15.67 -13.20
N LEU A 167 3.68 14.37 -13.44
CA LEU A 167 3.89 13.75 -14.73
C LEU A 167 2.96 14.33 -15.80
N ALA A 168 1.68 14.51 -15.47
CA ALA A 168 0.73 15.16 -16.37
C ALA A 168 1.15 16.62 -16.67
N GLU A 169 1.72 17.35 -15.71
CA GLU A 169 2.18 18.73 -15.89
C GLU A 169 3.39 18.80 -16.82
N GLN A 170 4.32 17.85 -16.70
CA GLN A 170 5.48 17.75 -17.61
C GLN A 170 5.07 17.51 -19.06
N ILE A 171 3.99 16.75 -19.29
CA ILE A 171 3.51 16.40 -20.62
C ILE A 171 2.65 17.52 -21.22
N PHE A 172 1.72 18.06 -20.43
CA PHE A 172 0.72 19.01 -20.93
C PHE A 172 1.08 20.48 -20.71
N GLY A 173 2.10 20.76 -19.90
CA GLY A 173 2.47 22.09 -19.43
C GLY A 173 1.39 22.64 -18.49
N ASN A 174 0.68 23.68 -18.93
CA ASN A 174 -0.41 24.28 -18.17
C ASN A 174 -1.70 23.44 -18.25
N PHE A 175 -2.42 23.36 -17.13
CA PHE A 175 -3.68 22.65 -16.98
C PHE A 175 -4.95 23.48 -17.21
N GLU A 176 -4.87 24.80 -17.39
CA GLU A 176 -6.05 25.68 -17.49
C GLU A 176 -7.08 25.25 -18.55
N THR A 177 -6.62 24.71 -19.67
CA THR A 177 -7.47 24.24 -20.77
C THR A 177 -7.68 22.72 -20.77
N ARG A 178 -7.08 22.00 -19.81
CA ARG A 178 -7.10 20.54 -19.77
C ARG A 178 -8.34 20.02 -19.07
N LYS A 179 -8.91 19.00 -19.67
CA LYS A 179 -10.11 18.31 -19.19
C LYS A 179 -9.69 17.02 -18.50
N VAL A 180 -10.05 16.87 -17.24
CA VAL A 180 -9.63 15.72 -16.42
C VAL A 180 -10.85 14.95 -15.93
N LEU A 181 -10.82 13.62 -16.08
CA LEU A 181 -11.79 12.72 -15.45
C LEU A 181 -11.12 11.93 -14.33
N LEU A 182 -11.71 11.97 -13.15
CA LEU A 182 -11.40 11.10 -12.02
C LEU A 182 -12.46 9.99 -11.95
N LEU A 183 -12.03 8.74 -12.08
CA LEU A 183 -12.87 7.55 -11.90
C LEU A 183 -12.58 6.96 -10.51
N GLY A 184 -13.58 7.01 -9.63
CA GLY A 184 -13.48 6.65 -8.22
C GLY A 184 -13.44 7.87 -7.30
N ALA A 185 -13.99 7.71 -6.09
CA ALA A 185 -14.03 8.73 -5.03
C ALA A 185 -13.45 8.21 -3.71
N GLY A 186 -12.30 7.53 -3.80
CA GLY A 186 -11.51 7.07 -2.66
C GLY A 186 -10.56 8.14 -2.12
N GLU A 187 -9.79 7.80 -1.10
CA GLU A 187 -8.81 8.71 -0.48
C GLU A 187 -7.72 9.15 -1.48
N ALA A 188 -7.27 8.23 -2.35
CA ALA A 188 -6.33 8.53 -3.40
C ALA A 188 -6.92 9.53 -4.43
N SER A 189 -8.13 9.28 -4.92
CA SER A 189 -8.85 10.22 -5.81
C SER A 189 -9.01 11.60 -5.18
N GLU A 190 -9.36 11.69 -3.89
CA GLU A 190 -9.53 12.98 -3.21
C GLU A 190 -8.22 13.78 -3.18
N ARG A 191 -7.11 13.13 -2.83
CA ARG A 191 -5.79 13.78 -2.79
C ARG A 191 -5.36 14.24 -4.17
N THR A 192 -5.55 13.40 -5.19
CA THR A 192 -5.24 13.73 -6.58
C THR A 192 -6.09 14.91 -7.07
N ALA A 193 -7.39 14.90 -6.78
CA ALA A 193 -8.31 15.98 -7.13
C ALA A 193 -7.87 17.32 -6.54
N ARG A 194 -7.52 17.34 -5.24
CA ARG A 194 -7.01 18.53 -4.56
C ARG A 194 -5.69 19.02 -5.17
N ALA A 195 -4.81 18.12 -5.58
CA ALA A 195 -3.54 18.46 -6.22
C ALA A 195 -3.75 19.06 -7.62
N LEU A 196 -4.62 18.46 -8.44
CA LEU A 196 -5.03 18.97 -9.76
C LEU A 196 -5.64 20.37 -9.66
N PHE A 197 -6.56 20.57 -8.72
CA PHE A 197 -7.20 21.87 -8.50
C PHE A 197 -6.18 22.95 -8.13
N LYS A 198 -5.24 22.65 -7.21
CA LYS A 198 -4.17 23.58 -6.82
C LYS A 198 -3.22 23.95 -7.96
N ARG A 199 -3.04 23.05 -8.93
CA ARG A 199 -2.23 23.28 -10.15
C ARG A 199 -3.02 23.90 -11.31
N GLY A 200 -4.28 24.30 -11.08
CA GLY A 200 -5.03 25.12 -12.02
C GLY A 200 -5.96 24.37 -12.98
N VAL A 201 -6.20 23.07 -12.78
CA VAL A 201 -7.25 22.35 -13.53
C VAL A 201 -8.61 22.98 -13.26
N ARG A 202 -9.36 23.32 -14.32
CA ARG A 202 -10.69 23.94 -14.21
C ARG A 202 -11.85 23.04 -14.66
N ASP A 203 -11.65 22.16 -15.65
CA ASP A 203 -12.64 21.14 -16.04
C ASP A 203 -12.26 19.80 -15.40
N LEU A 204 -12.64 19.64 -14.13
CA LEU A 204 -12.46 18.40 -13.38
C LEU A 204 -13.80 17.67 -13.25
N ARG A 205 -13.86 16.47 -13.82
CA ARG A 205 -15.05 15.61 -13.85
C ARG A 205 -14.82 14.44 -12.90
N VAL A 206 -15.82 14.07 -12.11
CA VAL A 206 -15.69 12.98 -11.13
C VAL A 206 -16.81 11.97 -11.36
N SER A 207 -16.46 10.70 -11.54
CA SER A 207 -17.43 9.62 -11.62
C SER A 207 -17.12 8.54 -10.59
N ASN A 208 -18.16 7.97 -9.99
CA ASN A 208 -18.04 6.93 -8.98
C ASN A 208 -19.33 6.11 -8.93
N ARG A 209 -19.26 4.83 -8.52
CA ARG A 209 -20.45 3.96 -8.40
C ARG A 209 -21.54 4.54 -7.49
N SER A 210 -21.13 5.22 -6.42
CA SER A 210 -22.02 6.04 -5.61
C SER A 210 -21.98 7.47 -6.13
N LEU A 211 -23.11 7.94 -6.67
CA LEU A 211 -23.28 9.30 -7.19
C LEU A 211 -23.03 10.34 -6.09
N GLU A 212 -23.57 10.13 -4.89
CA GLU A 212 -23.37 11.01 -3.73
C GLU A 212 -21.88 11.24 -3.42
N ARG A 213 -21.06 10.19 -3.50
CA ARG A 213 -19.60 10.33 -3.30
C ARG A 213 -18.92 11.09 -4.44
N ALA A 214 -19.39 10.93 -5.68
CA ALA A 214 -18.89 11.71 -6.81
C ALA A 214 -19.23 13.19 -6.66
N GLU A 215 -20.47 13.50 -6.24
CA GLU A 215 -20.94 14.86 -5.98
C GLU A 215 -20.16 15.53 -4.84
N ALA A 216 -19.96 14.82 -3.74
CA ALA A 216 -19.20 15.31 -2.59
C ALA A 216 -17.75 15.66 -2.98
N LEU A 217 -17.08 14.75 -3.72
CA LEU A 217 -15.72 14.99 -4.19
C LEU A 217 -15.66 16.11 -5.23
N ALA A 218 -16.58 16.15 -6.19
CA ALA A 218 -16.65 17.21 -7.21
C ALA A 218 -16.81 18.59 -6.55
N THR A 219 -17.73 18.72 -5.59
CA THR A 219 -18.00 19.96 -4.86
C THR A 219 -16.76 20.49 -4.14
N LEU A 220 -15.99 19.59 -3.52
CA LEU A 220 -14.78 19.92 -2.77
C LEU A 220 -13.69 20.62 -3.60
N VAL A 221 -13.67 20.38 -4.90
CA VAL A 221 -12.63 20.85 -5.83
C VAL A 221 -13.21 21.71 -6.96
N GLY A 222 -14.47 22.13 -6.85
CA GLY A 222 -15.15 22.93 -7.88
C GLY A 222 -15.29 22.21 -9.22
N GLY A 223 -15.30 20.88 -9.22
CA GLY A 223 -15.53 20.04 -10.40
C GLY A 223 -17.01 19.74 -10.63
N ARG A 224 -17.29 18.79 -11.54
CA ARG A 224 -18.65 18.32 -11.83
C ARG A 224 -18.78 16.79 -11.71
N PRO A 225 -19.88 16.28 -11.12
CA PRO A 225 -20.15 14.85 -11.11
C PRO A 225 -20.54 14.37 -12.51
N VAL A 226 -20.18 13.13 -12.82
CA VAL A 226 -20.58 12.40 -14.02
C VAL A 226 -21.15 11.04 -13.58
N ALA A 227 -22.37 10.75 -14.02
CA ALA A 227 -23.04 9.48 -13.74
C ALA A 227 -22.21 8.29 -14.24
N MET A 228 -22.24 7.18 -13.52
CA MET A 228 -21.42 5.99 -13.80
C MET A 228 -21.75 5.36 -15.16
N GLU A 229 -22.95 5.59 -15.69
CA GLU A 229 -23.38 5.10 -17.00
C GLU A 229 -22.76 5.92 -18.14
N ASN A 230 -22.30 7.13 -17.84
CA ASN A 230 -21.87 8.12 -18.84
C ASN A 230 -20.36 8.39 -18.83
N TRP A 231 -19.59 7.86 -17.88
CA TRP A 231 -18.16 8.19 -17.76
C TRP A 231 -17.36 7.77 -19.01
N GLU A 232 -17.70 6.63 -19.63
CA GLU A 232 -17.00 6.13 -20.82
C GLU A 232 -17.06 7.16 -21.95
N SER A 233 -18.24 7.74 -22.20
CA SER A 233 -18.42 8.79 -23.22
C SER A 233 -17.53 10.01 -23.01
N GLN A 234 -17.16 10.32 -21.75
CA GLN A 234 -16.29 11.45 -21.45
C GLN A 234 -14.87 11.24 -21.97
N CYS A 235 -14.43 10.00 -22.19
CA CYS A 235 -13.12 9.67 -22.74
C CYS A 235 -12.91 10.24 -24.16
N ARG A 236 -13.97 10.65 -24.86
CA ARG A 236 -13.87 11.38 -26.13
C ARG A 236 -13.33 12.80 -25.98
N GLU A 237 -13.58 13.43 -24.83
CA GLU A 237 -13.26 14.84 -24.63
C GLU A 237 -12.10 15.07 -23.67
N VAL A 238 -11.93 14.22 -22.66
CA VAL A 238 -10.94 14.46 -21.60
C VAL A 238 -9.53 14.21 -22.10
N ASP A 239 -8.58 15.00 -21.64
CA ASP A 239 -7.17 14.83 -21.98
C ASP A 239 -6.48 13.87 -21.01
N ILE A 240 -6.96 13.85 -19.75
CA ILE A 240 -6.41 13.04 -18.67
C ILE A 240 -7.54 12.24 -18.00
N LEU A 241 -7.34 10.94 -17.86
CA LEU A 241 -8.16 10.02 -17.06
C LEU A 241 -7.32 9.50 -15.90
N ILE A 242 -7.82 9.62 -14.67
CA ILE A 242 -7.18 9.04 -13.49
C ILE A 242 -8.16 8.07 -12.83
N SER A 243 -7.77 6.81 -12.68
CA SER A 243 -8.63 5.75 -12.15
C SER A 243 -8.11 5.21 -10.82
N SER A 244 -9.01 5.07 -9.85
CA SER A 244 -8.71 4.59 -8.49
C SER A 244 -9.92 3.87 -7.88
N THR A 245 -10.56 2.98 -8.63
CA THR A 245 -11.73 2.25 -8.13
C THR A 245 -11.34 0.98 -7.37
N ALA A 246 -12.36 0.33 -6.80
CA ALA A 246 -12.24 -1.01 -6.21
C ALA A 246 -12.93 -2.04 -7.13
N SER A 247 -12.67 -1.97 -8.44
CA SER A 247 -13.20 -2.93 -9.40
C SER A 247 -12.41 -4.23 -9.34
N PRO A 248 -13.07 -5.39 -9.27
CA PRO A 248 -12.37 -6.67 -9.37
C PRO A 248 -11.93 -6.98 -10.80
N THR A 249 -12.47 -6.28 -11.81
CA THR A 249 -12.12 -6.45 -13.23
C THR A 249 -11.83 -5.10 -13.88
N PRO A 250 -10.97 -5.05 -14.92
CA PRO A 250 -10.72 -3.83 -15.67
C PRO A 250 -12.03 -3.20 -16.19
N LEU A 251 -12.20 -1.90 -15.93
CA LEU A 251 -13.33 -1.10 -16.39
C LEU A 251 -13.12 -0.58 -17.81
N LEU A 252 -11.87 -0.27 -18.15
CA LEU A 252 -11.46 0.24 -19.44
C LEU A 252 -10.65 -0.82 -20.20
N THR A 253 -11.18 -1.25 -21.33
CA THR A 253 -10.53 -2.24 -22.22
C THR A 253 -10.37 -1.66 -23.62
N ARG A 254 -9.57 -2.33 -24.46
CA ARG A 254 -9.33 -1.93 -25.84
C ARG A 254 -10.62 -1.83 -26.65
N GLU A 255 -11.56 -2.75 -26.46
CA GLU A 255 -12.85 -2.79 -27.17
C GLU A 255 -13.69 -1.55 -26.86
N LYS A 256 -13.69 -1.12 -25.59
CA LYS A 256 -14.43 0.06 -25.15
C LYS A 256 -13.78 1.36 -25.60
N LEU A 257 -12.44 1.41 -25.57
CA LEU A 257 -11.71 2.65 -25.85
C LEU A 257 -11.53 2.91 -27.35
N SER A 258 -11.34 1.86 -28.17
CA SER A 258 -11.14 1.96 -29.62
C SER A 258 -12.12 2.88 -30.35
N PRO A 259 -13.46 2.75 -30.19
CA PRO A 259 -14.41 3.64 -30.87
C PRO A 259 -14.33 5.09 -30.37
N LEU A 260 -13.84 5.33 -29.16
CA LEU A 260 -13.74 6.66 -28.55
C LEU A 260 -12.49 7.41 -29.00
N LEU A 261 -11.43 6.69 -29.41
CA LEU A 261 -10.20 7.29 -29.93
C LEU A 261 -10.32 7.76 -31.38
N HIS A 262 -11.21 7.15 -32.18
CA HIS A 262 -11.44 7.57 -33.56
C HIS A 262 -11.87 9.05 -33.65
N ASP A 263 -12.58 9.55 -32.64
CA ASP A 263 -13.03 10.94 -32.54
C ASP A 263 -11.90 11.90 -32.08
N ARG A 264 -10.68 11.41 -31.79
CA ARG A 264 -9.58 12.13 -31.15
C ARG A 264 -8.37 12.38 -32.05
N LEU A 265 -8.58 13.05 -33.18
CA LEU A 265 -7.48 13.48 -34.07
C LEU A 265 -6.46 14.36 -33.31
N ASP A 266 -5.20 13.94 -33.27
CA ASP A 266 -4.06 14.61 -32.62
C ASP A 266 -4.25 14.96 -31.14
N ARG A 267 -5.16 14.25 -30.44
CA ARG A 267 -5.47 14.49 -29.03
C ARG A 267 -5.26 13.22 -28.21
N PRO A 268 -4.01 12.96 -27.77
CA PRO A 268 -3.73 11.76 -27.00
C PRO A 268 -4.55 11.73 -25.71
N LEU A 269 -4.90 10.53 -25.27
CA LEU A 269 -5.53 10.30 -23.97
C LEU A 269 -4.47 9.80 -22.99
N PHE A 270 -4.24 10.60 -21.95
CA PHE A 270 -3.33 10.24 -20.88
C PHE A 270 -4.10 9.55 -19.77
N ILE A 271 -3.71 8.31 -19.44
CA ILE A 271 -4.41 7.48 -18.47
C ILE A 271 -3.46 7.15 -17.34
N ILE A 272 -3.94 7.37 -16.12
CA ILE A 272 -3.21 7.07 -14.90
C ILE A 272 -4.05 6.09 -14.08
N ASP A 273 -3.62 4.84 -14.03
CA ASP A 273 -4.28 3.79 -13.27
C ASP A 273 -3.58 3.59 -11.93
N ILE A 274 -4.22 4.05 -10.86
CA ILE A 274 -3.74 3.89 -9.48
C ILE A 274 -4.60 2.88 -8.70
N ALA A 275 -5.45 2.11 -9.39
CA ALA A 275 -6.29 1.10 -8.78
C ALA A 275 -5.57 -0.24 -8.57
N VAL A 276 -5.97 -0.96 -7.52
CA VAL A 276 -5.54 -2.35 -7.24
C VAL A 276 -6.77 -3.13 -6.73
N PRO A 277 -7.33 -4.08 -7.51
CA PRO A 277 -6.93 -4.49 -8.87
C PRO A 277 -7.03 -3.38 -9.92
N ARG A 278 -6.33 -3.55 -11.06
CA ARG A 278 -6.22 -2.54 -12.13
C ARG A 278 -7.58 -2.23 -12.76
N ASP A 279 -7.86 -0.95 -13.00
CA ASP A 279 -9.06 -0.49 -13.69
C ASP A 279 -8.90 -0.47 -15.21
N VAL A 280 -7.67 -0.49 -15.71
CA VAL A 280 -7.35 -0.42 -17.15
C VAL A 280 -6.61 -1.67 -17.58
N ALA A 281 -7.10 -2.29 -18.65
CA ALA A 281 -6.45 -3.48 -19.21
C ALA A 281 -5.04 -3.12 -19.75
N PRO A 282 -3.99 -3.92 -19.50
CA PRO A 282 -2.62 -3.57 -19.88
C PRO A 282 -2.40 -3.35 -21.38
N ASP A 283 -3.14 -4.06 -22.23
CA ASP A 283 -3.08 -3.99 -23.69
C ASP A 283 -3.60 -2.67 -24.27
N VAL A 284 -4.28 -1.86 -23.45
CA VAL A 284 -4.69 -0.48 -23.81
C VAL A 284 -3.48 0.41 -24.10
N ASN A 285 -2.33 0.15 -23.47
CA ASN A 285 -1.12 0.95 -23.71
C ASN A 285 -0.50 0.73 -25.11
N GLU A 286 -0.92 -0.31 -25.82
CA GLU A 286 -0.48 -0.58 -27.20
C GLU A 286 -1.28 0.22 -28.25
N MET A 287 -2.33 0.92 -27.82
CA MET A 287 -3.18 1.70 -28.71
C MET A 287 -2.52 3.04 -29.07
N GLU A 288 -2.57 3.39 -30.36
CA GLU A 288 -2.08 4.68 -30.82
C GLU A 288 -2.89 5.83 -30.19
N GLY A 289 -2.18 6.86 -29.74
CA GLY A 289 -2.80 8.01 -29.07
C GLY A 289 -3.22 7.76 -27.62
N VAL A 290 -2.81 6.64 -27.00
CA VAL A 290 -3.01 6.37 -25.57
C VAL A 290 -1.67 6.28 -24.87
N TYR A 291 -1.59 6.89 -23.68
CA TYR A 291 -0.45 6.77 -22.79
C TYR A 291 -0.94 6.32 -21.43
N LEU A 292 -0.70 5.06 -21.08
CA LEU A 292 -1.10 4.47 -19.80
C LEU A 292 0.09 4.39 -18.85
N TYR A 293 -0.08 4.97 -17.67
CA TYR A 293 0.84 4.85 -16.55
C TYR A 293 0.11 4.16 -15.39
N ASP A 294 0.64 3.02 -14.98
CA ASP A 294 0.18 2.33 -13.78
C ASP A 294 0.90 2.82 -12.53
N ILE A 295 0.45 2.32 -11.37
CA ILE A 295 1.05 2.64 -10.07
C ILE A 295 2.56 2.34 -10.03
N ASP A 296 3.01 1.25 -10.64
CA ASP A 296 4.41 0.84 -10.67
C ASP A 296 5.26 1.83 -11.49
N SER A 297 4.75 2.27 -12.64
CA SER A 297 5.38 3.27 -13.50
C SER A 297 5.56 4.61 -12.78
N LEU A 298 4.53 5.08 -12.09
CA LEU A 298 4.59 6.31 -11.31
C LEU A 298 5.60 6.21 -10.16
N GLN A 299 5.70 5.05 -9.53
CA GLN A 299 6.66 4.84 -8.44
C GLN A 299 8.10 4.89 -8.94
N SER A 300 8.40 4.32 -10.12
CA SER A 300 9.72 4.45 -10.76
C SER A 300 10.10 5.92 -11.00
N ILE A 301 9.14 6.74 -11.48
CA ILE A 301 9.34 8.17 -11.71
C ILE A 301 9.56 8.90 -10.37
N ALA A 302 8.78 8.58 -9.34
CA ALA A 302 8.92 9.15 -8.00
C ALA A 302 10.29 8.87 -7.37
N GLN A 303 10.93 7.77 -7.77
CA GLN A 303 12.26 7.39 -7.31
C GLN A 303 13.37 8.19 -8.00
N GLN A 304 13.17 8.86 -9.13
CA GLN A 304 14.26 9.61 -9.78
C GLN A 304 14.80 10.83 -8.99
N SER A 305 14.14 11.26 -7.91
CA SER A 305 14.64 12.28 -6.95
C SER A 305 15.57 11.72 -5.83
N LEU A 306 16.18 10.55 -6.05
CA LEU A 306 16.90 9.75 -5.05
C LEU A 306 18.13 10.43 -4.40
N ALA A 307 18.80 11.37 -5.05
CA ALA A 307 20.08 11.91 -4.57
C ALA A 307 19.96 12.69 -3.24
N GLN A 308 18.93 13.52 -3.08
CA GLN A 308 18.66 14.21 -1.80
C GLN A 308 18.09 13.26 -0.73
N ARG A 309 17.36 12.21 -1.15
CA ARG A 309 16.76 11.23 -0.23
C ARG A 309 17.77 10.32 0.43
N ARG A 310 18.90 9.97 -0.22
CA ARG A 310 19.92 9.08 0.36
C ARG A 310 20.42 9.55 1.73
N GLN A 311 20.66 10.85 1.89
CA GLN A 311 21.08 11.42 3.18
C GLN A 311 19.99 11.29 4.25
N GLN A 312 18.72 11.50 3.89
CA GLN A 312 17.59 11.38 4.81
C GLN A 312 17.30 9.92 5.19
N ILE A 313 17.49 8.98 4.25
CA ILE A 313 17.41 7.54 4.52
C ILE A 313 18.48 7.16 5.54
N SER A 314 19.72 7.59 5.35
CA SER A 314 20.82 7.32 6.29
C SER A 314 20.50 7.82 7.70
N ALA A 315 20.01 9.07 7.82
CA ALA A 315 19.60 9.62 9.11
C ALA A 315 18.43 8.85 9.74
N GLY A 316 17.49 8.36 8.92
CA GLY A 316 16.41 7.49 9.36
C GLY A 316 16.91 6.14 9.88
N GLU A 317 17.85 5.52 9.17
CA GLU A 317 18.47 4.25 9.57
C GLU A 317 19.22 4.37 10.90
N GLU A 318 19.95 5.47 11.14
CA GLU A 318 20.62 5.70 12.43
C GLU A 318 19.63 5.75 13.61
N ILE A 319 18.48 6.42 13.42
CA ILE A 319 17.40 6.45 14.41
C ILE A 319 16.84 5.04 14.64
N ILE A 320 16.62 4.29 13.57
CA ILE A 320 16.09 2.92 13.65
C ILE A 320 17.07 2.02 14.40
N ALA A 321 18.36 2.06 14.07
CA ALA A 321 19.39 1.22 14.67
C ALA A 321 19.41 1.35 16.20
N GLY A 322 19.42 2.59 16.73
CA GLY A 322 19.38 2.81 18.19
C GLY A 322 18.10 2.25 18.84
N HIS A 323 16.96 2.34 18.15
CA HIS A 323 15.71 1.79 18.66
C HIS A 323 15.65 0.25 18.59
N VAL A 324 16.27 -0.34 17.58
CA VAL A 324 16.41 -1.79 17.42
C VAL A 324 17.27 -2.36 18.54
N ASP A 325 18.42 -1.75 18.84
CA ASP A 325 19.30 -2.19 19.92
C ASP A 325 18.61 -2.14 21.29
N GLU A 326 17.89 -1.05 21.57
CA GLU A 326 17.08 -0.94 22.80
C GLU A 326 15.98 -2.01 22.89
N PHE A 327 15.33 -2.36 21.77
CA PHE A 327 14.29 -3.39 21.75
C PHE A 327 14.88 -4.79 21.94
N SER A 328 15.96 -5.10 21.24
CA SER A 328 16.68 -6.39 21.35
C SER A 328 17.23 -6.61 22.76
N GLY A 329 17.79 -5.56 23.38
CA GLY A 329 18.23 -5.59 24.78
C GLY A 329 17.08 -5.86 25.76
N TRP A 330 15.89 -5.31 25.49
CA TRP A 330 14.70 -5.67 26.28
C TRP A 330 14.27 -7.12 26.03
N PHE A 331 14.22 -7.59 24.79
CA PHE A 331 13.70 -8.91 24.44
C PHE A 331 14.51 -10.04 25.09
N THR A 332 15.81 -9.82 25.31
CA THR A 332 16.73 -10.73 26.00
C THR A 332 16.74 -10.57 27.53
N SER A 333 16.13 -9.49 28.05
CA SER A 333 16.15 -9.14 29.48
C SER A 333 15.34 -10.11 30.36
N PRO A 334 15.65 -10.21 31.66
CA PRO A 334 14.86 -11.01 32.61
C PRO A 334 13.38 -10.60 32.64
N ARG A 335 13.07 -9.32 32.39
CA ARG A 335 11.69 -8.81 32.37
C ARG A 335 10.88 -9.40 31.22
N ALA A 336 11.49 -9.65 30.07
CA ALA A 336 10.84 -10.33 28.96
C ALA A 336 10.60 -11.83 29.25
N ARG A 337 11.50 -12.46 30.03
CA ARG A 337 11.35 -13.86 30.49
C ARG A 337 10.24 -14.03 31.51
N VAL A 338 10.13 -13.11 32.48
CA VAL A 338 9.02 -13.11 33.45
C VAL A 338 7.68 -12.96 32.74
N MET A 339 7.61 -12.12 31.71
CA MET A 339 6.41 -11.98 30.87
C MET A 339 6.07 -13.29 30.12
N GLN A 340 7.10 -13.99 29.63
CA GLN A 340 7.01 -15.30 28.98
C GLN A 340 6.42 -16.35 29.93
N SER A 341 7.00 -16.48 31.12
CA SER A 341 6.55 -17.44 32.14
C SER A 341 5.13 -17.13 32.64
N ALA A 342 4.75 -15.86 32.73
CA ALA A 342 3.39 -15.46 33.13
C ALA A 342 2.32 -15.78 32.07
N LEU A 343 2.70 -15.91 30.80
CA LEU A 343 1.80 -16.33 29.72
C LEU A 343 1.67 -17.86 29.66
N GLU A 344 2.77 -18.59 29.87
CA GLU A 344 2.78 -20.07 29.95
C GLU A 344 1.95 -20.61 31.14
N LEU A 345 1.80 -19.82 32.20
CA LEU A 345 1.01 -20.17 33.39
C LEU A 345 -0.49 -19.80 33.30
N ARG A 346 -0.95 -19.16 32.21
CA ARG A 346 -2.39 -18.95 32.00
C ARG A 346 -3.00 -20.25 31.47
N PRO A 347 -3.99 -20.85 32.15
CA PRO A 347 -4.70 -22.00 31.61
C PRO A 347 -5.27 -21.61 30.25
N SER A 348 -5.14 -22.50 29.27
CA SER A 348 -5.86 -22.41 28.00
C SER A 348 -7.35 -22.43 28.31
N GLU A 349 -7.99 -21.27 28.45
CA GLU A 349 -9.44 -21.19 28.48
C GLU A 349 -9.94 -21.64 27.11
N SER A 350 -10.53 -22.84 27.13
CA SER A 350 -11.17 -23.59 26.05
C SER A 350 -12.40 -22.90 25.50
#